data_AF-L1JJB8-F1
#
_entry.id   AF-L1JJB8-F1
#
_cell.length_a   1.000
_cell.length_b   1.000
_cell.length_c   1.000
_cell.angle_alpha   90.00
_cell.angle_beta   90.00
_cell.angle_gamma   90.00
#
_symmetry.space_group_name_H-M   'P 1'
#
loop_
_entity.id
_entity.type
_entity.pdbx_description
1 polymer ?
#
loop_
_entity_poly.entity_id
_entity_poly.type
_entity_poly.pdbx_seq_one_letter_code
_entity_poly.pdbx_strand_id
1 'polypeptide(L)'
;MISTEAKERIKGWSVEKRLIGLICVVLALIRVQKASMSAELGAMNKRTLEPERAVEILTEIKLNPSRESRLRAAFDLLDNQRNGMLGKEDIRLSVAALFGGQLNVEEEELVTYSHSLWNMFDVLNTGVVGFEDFCIAFETYGASCDEPLDQQAQDGELSLLFKVLDTKCCGAIDHVDLQLTLARIGYEASGEECRNMISIMSKVSNRRHSDHLTVEMLREFTDNYEIIVNSSTRHQQDRDSLLS
;
A
#
# COMPACT_ATOMS: atom_id res chain seq x y z
N MET A 1 -18.32 27.86 2.52
CA MET A 1 -18.89 26.72 1.76
C MET A 1 -17.81 26.21 0.82
N ILE A 2 -17.35 24.97 1.01
CA ILE A 2 -16.36 24.36 0.11
C ILE A 2 -17.06 24.14 -1.25
N SER A 3 -16.49 24.66 -2.34
CA SER A 3 -17.09 24.54 -3.68
C SER A 3 -17.19 23.08 -4.11
N THR A 4 -18.14 22.76 -4.99
CA THR A 4 -18.35 21.40 -5.51
C THR A 4 -17.09 20.83 -6.16
N GLU A 5 -16.33 21.66 -6.88
CA GLU A 5 -15.02 21.29 -7.44
C GLU A 5 -13.98 20.95 -6.36
N ALA A 6 -13.94 21.70 -5.25
CA ALA A 6 -13.03 21.40 -4.15
C ALA A 6 -13.41 20.10 -3.44
N LYS A 7 -14.71 19.79 -3.33
CA LYS A 7 -15.19 18.49 -2.80
C LYS A 7 -14.83 17.33 -3.72
N GLU A 8 -14.99 17.49 -5.03
CA GLU A 8 -14.61 16.47 -6.02
C GLU A 8 -13.10 16.23 -6.06
N ARG A 9 -12.29 17.29 -5.92
CA ARG A 9 -10.82 17.18 -5.81
C ARG A 9 -10.36 16.52 -4.52
N ILE A 10 -10.98 16.85 -3.37
CA ILE A 10 -10.71 16.18 -2.08
C ILE A 10 -11.10 14.70 -2.16
N LYS A 11 -12.24 14.39 -2.80
CA LYS A 11 -12.70 13.02 -3.00
C LYS A 11 -11.75 12.25 -3.93
N GLY A 12 -11.29 12.85 -5.04
CA GLY A 12 -10.28 12.28 -5.93
C GLY A 12 -8.95 12.00 -5.23
N TRP A 13 -8.49 12.94 -4.39
CA TRP A 13 -7.26 12.78 -3.59
C TRP A 13 -7.38 11.66 -2.55
N SER A 14 -8.56 11.47 -1.96
CA SER A 14 -8.82 10.31 -1.09
C SER A 14 -8.81 8.99 -1.85
N VAL A 15 -9.24 8.99 -3.12
CA VAL A 15 -9.33 7.78 -3.95
C VAL A 15 -7.94 7.34 -4.44
N GLU A 16 -7.09 8.29 -4.84
CA GLU A 16 -5.68 8.04 -5.17
C GLU A 16 -4.96 7.38 -4.01
N LYS A 17 -5.02 8.01 -2.83
CA LYS A 17 -4.37 7.51 -1.62
C LYS A 17 -4.76 6.08 -1.29
N ARG A 18 -6.02 5.71 -1.46
CA ARG A 18 -6.49 4.34 -1.19
C ARG A 18 -5.89 3.32 -2.13
N LEU A 19 -5.83 3.63 -3.43
CA LEU A 19 -5.20 2.74 -4.41
C LEU A 19 -3.71 2.56 -4.12
N ILE A 20 -3.06 3.65 -3.72
CA ILE A 20 -1.65 3.65 -3.31
C ILE A 20 -1.46 2.78 -2.07
N GLY A 21 -2.27 3.00 -1.03
CA GLY A 21 -2.27 2.19 0.18
C GLY A 21 -2.44 0.71 -0.14
N LEU A 22 -3.36 0.37 -1.04
CA LEU A 22 -3.59 -1.00 -1.48
C LEU A 22 -2.34 -1.60 -2.14
N ILE A 23 -1.74 -0.89 -3.09
CA ILE A 23 -0.52 -1.35 -3.78
C ILE A 23 0.62 -1.53 -2.77
N CYS A 24 0.83 -0.57 -1.87
CA CYS A 24 1.86 -0.63 -0.83
C CYS A 24 1.66 -1.83 0.09
N VAL A 25 0.43 -2.06 0.57
CA VAL A 25 0.10 -3.19 1.44
C VAL A 25 0.37 -4.51 0.71
N VAL A 26 -0.15 -4.68 -0.51
CA VAL A 26 0.02 -5.94 -1.25
C VAL A 26 1.50 -6.22 -1.55
N LEU A 27 2.28 -5.21 -1.95
CA LEU A 27 3.72 -5.37 -2.18
C LEU A 27 4.48 -5.73 -0.90
N ALA A 28 4.18 -5.04 0.22
CA ALA A 28 4.76 -5.37 1.52
C ALA A 28 4.48 -6.83 1.88
N LEU A 29 3.22 -7.24 1.76
CA LEU A 29 2.80 -8.61 2.04
C LEU A 29 3.53 -9.64 1.14
N ILE A 30 3.70 -9.35 -0.16
CA ILE A 30 4.46 -10.20 -1.10
C ILE A 30 5.92 -10.33 -0.67
N ARG A 31 6.55 -9.23 -0.27
CA ARG A 31 7.95 -9.22 0.20
C ARG A 31 8.13 -10.03 1.46
N VAL A 32 7.20 -9.90 2.41
CA VAL A 32 7.23 -10.70 3.64
C VAL A 32 7.00 -12.17 3.35
N GLN A 33 6.10 -12.52 2.44
CA GLN A 33 5.93 -13.89 1.99
C GLN A 33 7.23 -14.46 1.40
N LYS A 34 7.88 -13.72 0.50
CA LYS A 34 9.18 -14.14 -0.08
C LYS A 34 10.25 -14.33 1.00
N ALA A 35 10.37 -13.39 1.94
CA ALA A 35 11.32 -13.48 3.05
C ALA A 35 11.02 -14.64 4.01
N SER A 36 9.73 -14.99 4.17
CA SER A 36 9.30 -16.17 4.92
C SER A 36 9.72 -17.47 4.25
N MET A 37 9.80 -17.50 2.91
CA MET A 37 10.22 -18.67 2.14
C MET A 37 11.75 -18.80 2.02
N SER A 38 12.52 -17.72 2.17
CA SER A 38 13.96 -17.68 1.92
C SER A 38 14.85 -18.06 3.12
N ALA A 39 14.31 -18.61 4.22
CA ALA A 39 15.01 -18.80 5.51
C ALA A 39 15.54 -17.50 6.17
N GLU A 40 15.34 -16.34 5.54
CA GLU A 40 15.71 -15.02 6.06
C GLU A 40 14.78 -14.55 7.18
N LEU A 41 13.60 -15.15 7.32
CA LEU A 41 12.63 -14.89 8.39
C LEU A 41 13.26 -15.02 9.80
N GLY A 42 14.12 -16.02 9.99
CA GLY A 42 14.83 -16.23 11.25
C GLY A 42 15.90 -15.17 11.54
N ALA A 43 16.37 -14.46 10.51
CA ALA A 43 17.27 -13.32 10.63
C ALA A 43 16.48 -12.00 10.78
N MET A 44 15.34 -11.85 10.10
CA MET A 44 14.43 -10.70 10.21
C MET A 44 13.80 -10.59 11.60
N ASN A 45 13.30 -11.69 12.18
CA ASN A 45 12.78 -11.72 13.56
C ASN A 45 13.85 -11.49 14.64
N LYS A 46 15.14 -11.46 14.27
CA LYS A 46 16.28 -11.24 15.19
C LYS A 46 16.95 -9.88 15.04
N ARG A 47 16.52 -9.04 14.09
CA ARG A 47 17.03 -7.68 13.98
C ARG A 47 16.40 -6.85 15.10
N THR A 48 17.08 -6.81 16.24
CA THR A 48 16.81 -5.77 17.26
C THR A 48 17.12 -4.43 16.61
N LEU A 49 16.09 -3.60 16.44
CA LEU A 49 16.28 -2.25 15.96
C LEU A 49 16.75 -1.38 17.10
N GLU A 50 17.91 -0.74 16.93
CA GLU A 50 18.42 0.21 17.92
C GLU A 50 17.49 1.44 17.99
N PRO A 51 17.16 1.95 19.18
CA PRO A 51 16.25 3.09 19.35
C PRO A 51 16.65 4.32 18.53
N GLU A 52 17.95 4.60 18.41
CA GLU A 52 18.48 5.70 17.61
C GLU A 52 18.12 5.54 16.13
N ARG A 53 18.20 4.32 15.60
CA ARG A 53 17.85 4.04 14.19
C ARG A 53 16.36 4.20 13.95
N ALA A 54 15.51 3.82 14.91
CA ALA A 54 14.08 4.04 14.83
C ALA A 54 13.73 5.54 14.73
N VAL A 55 14.41 6.38 15.52
CA VAL A 55 14.23 7.84 15.49
C VAL A 55 14.69 8.43 14.15
N GLU A 56 15.81 7.97 13.61
CA GLU A 56 16.29 8.38 12.28
C GLU A 56 15.25 8.06 11.19
N ILE A 57 14.74 6.82 11.15
CA ILE A 57 13.73 6.39 10.17
C ILE A 57 12.48 7.29 10.26
N LEU A 58 11.95 7.50 11.47
CA LEU A 58 10.77 8.36 11.65
C LEU A 58 11.04 9.80 11.23
N THR A 59 12.26 10.29 11.43
CA THR A 59 12.65 11.64 11.01
C THR A 59 12.73 11.73 9.49
N GLU A 60 13.37 10.77 8.82
CA GLU A 60 13.45 10.69 7.36
C GLU A 60 12.05 10.62 6.71
N ILE A 61 11.13 9.85 7.28
CA ILE A 61 9.75 9.76 6.80
C ILE A 61 9.02 11.09 6.96
N LYS A 62 9.13 11.73 8.13
CA LYS A 62 8.50 13.05 8.38
C LYS A 62 9.06 14.15 7.47
N LEU A 63 10.32 14.02 7.04
CA LEU A 63 10.94 14.93 6.09
C LEU A 63 10.50 14.67 4.63
N ASN A 64 9.84 13.55 4.35
CA ASN A 64 9.27 13.23 3.04
C ASN A 64 7.73 13.06 3.13
N PRO A 65 6.95 14.16 2.97
CA PRO A 65 5.49 14.13 3.09
C PRO A 65 4.79 13.16 2.12
N SER A 66 5.38 12.94 0.96
CA SER A 66 4.86 12.00 -0.03
C SER A 66 4.98 10.55 0.47
N ARG A 67 6.13 10.21 1.05
CA ARG A 67 6.37 8.91 1.69
C ARG A 67 5.50 8.70 2.92
N GLU A 68 5.41 9.69 3.81
CA GLU A 68 4.50 9.62 4.96
C GLU A 68 3.05 9.41 4.50
N SER A 69 2.60 10.13 3.46
CA SER A 69 1.23 9.98 2.95
C SER A 69 0.97 8.59 2.34
N ARG A 70 1.96 7.93 1.73
CA ARG A 70 1.83 6.54 1.25
C ARG A 70 1.63 5.59 2.42
N LEU A 71 2.55 5.66 3.38
CA LEU A 71 2.54 4.81 4.56
C LEU A 71 1.25 5.02 5.36
N ARG A 72 0.77 6.26 5.49
CA ARG A 72 -0.50 6.56 6.15
C ARG A 72 -1.67 5.91 5.44
N ALA A 73 -1.72 6.00 4.11
CA ALA A 73 -2.80 5.39 3.36
C ALA A 73 -2.77 3.85 3.43
N ALA A 74 -1.59 3.24 3.50
CA ALA A 74 -1.42 1.80 3.72
C ALA A 74 -1.86 1.40 5.14
N PHE A 75 -1.47 2.18 6.15
CA PHE A 75 -1.88 1.98 7.54
C PHE A 75 -3.40 2.07 7.71
N ASP A 76 -4.02 3.14 7.21
CA ASP A 76 -5.46 3.37 7.30
C ASP A 76 -6.27 2.27 6.60
N LEU A 77 -5.66 1.58 5.62
CA LEU A 77 -6.29 0.48 4.91
C LEU A 77 -6.25 -0.84 5.71
N LEU A 78 -5.22 -1.02 6.54
CA LEU A 78 -5.11 -2.16 7.44
C LEU A 78 -5.90 -1.93 8.74
N ASP A 79 -6.08 -0.68 9.17
CA ASP A 79 -6.84 -0.31 10.37
C ASP A 79 -8.35 -0.41 10.11
N ASN A 80 -8.84 -1.65 10.06
CA ASN A 80 -10.24 -1.97 9.83
C ASN A 80 -11.18 -1.33 10.86
N GLN A 81 -10.70 -1.16 12.10
CA GLN A 81 -11.48 -0.59 13.20
C GLN A 81 -11.43 0.94 13.23
N ARG A 82 -10.53 1.56 12.46
CA ARG A 82 -10.29 3.00 12.41
C ARG A 82 -10.02 3.60 13.79
N ASN A 83 -9.31 2.85 14.63
CA ASN A 83 -9.00 3.24 16.00
C ASN A 83 -7.58 3.84 16.13
N GLY A 84 -6.83 3.91 15.02
CA GLY A 84 -5.47 4.43 14.95
C GLY A 84 -4.39 3.42 15.35
N MET A 85 -4.75 2.14 15.52
CA MET A 85 -3.87 1.06 15.96
C MET A 85 -4.16 -0.22 15.16
N LEU A 86 -3.13 -0.94 14.74
CA LEU A 86 -3.29 -2.26 14.14
C LEU A 86 -3.17 -3.34 15.22
N GLY A 87 -4.18 -4.19 15.29
CA GLY A 87 -4.17 -5.41 16.08
C GLY A 87 -3.73 -6.62 15.26
N LYS A 88 -3.39 -7.70 15.97
CA LYS A 88 -3.03 -8.99 15.35
C LYS A 88 -4.11 -9.52 14.42
N GLU A 89 -5.37 -9.28 14.76
CA GLU A 89 -6.52 -9.71 13.97
C GLU A 89 -6.66 -8.92 12.67
N ASP A 90 -6.33 -7.63 12.67
CA ASP A 90 -6.37 -6.80 11.46
C ASP A 90 -5.38 -7.28 10.40
N ILE A 91 -4.17 -7.65 10.84
CA ILE A 91 -3.15 -8.26 9.98
C ILE A 91 -3.61 -9.64 9.47
N ARG A 92 -4.13 -10.49 10.36
CA ARG A 92 -4.60 -11.84 10.00
C ARG A 92 -5.71 -11.80 8.95
N LEU A 93 -6.70 -10.93 9.13
CA LEU A 93 -7.80 -10.75 8.19
C LEU A 93 -7.29 -10.23 6.84
N SER A 94 -6.37 -9.25 6.84
CA SER A 94 -5.79 -8.69 5.62
C SER A 94 -4.97 -9.72 4.82
N VAL A 95 -4.19 -10.55 5.51
CA VAL A 95 -3.41 -11.64 4.89
C VAL A 95 -4.33 -12.70 4.29
N ALA A 96 -5.33 -13.16 5.05
CA ALA A 96 -6.30 -14.14 4.56
C ALA A 96 -7.10 -13.59 3.37
N ALA A 97 -7.50 -12.32 3.41
CA ALA A 97 -8.23 -11.62 2.38
C ALA A 97 -7.48 -11.52 1.04
N LEU A 98 -6.18 -11.20 1.10
CA LEU A 98 -5.37 -10.94 -0.08
C LEU A 98 -4.73 -12.21 -0.66
N PHE A 99 -4.38 -13.19 0.19
CA PHE A 99 -3.64 -14.38 -0.25
C PHE A 99 -4.41 -15.70 -0.16
N GLY A 100 -5.44 -15.80 0.69
CA GLY A 100 -6.15 -17.06 0.91
C GLY A 100 -6.96 -17.55 -0.28
N GLY A 101 -7.38 -16.64 -1.18
CA GLY A 101 -8.13 -17.00 -2.40
C GLY A 101 -7.27 -17.08 -3.67
N GLN A 102 -6.40 -16.10 -3.91
CA GLN A 102 -5.70 -15.93 -5.20
C GLN A 102 -4.39 -16.71 -5.31
N LEU A 103 -3.70 -16.94 -4.20
CA LEU A 103 -2.38 -17.56 -4.21
C LEU A 103 -2.41 -19.05 -3.82
N ASN A 104 -3.59 -19.62 -3.55
CA ASN A 104 -3.75 -21.00 -3.05
C ASN A 104 -2.86 -21.28 -1.84
N VAL A 105 -2.72 -20.29 -0.95
CA VAL A 105 -1.95 -20.44 0.29
C VAL A 105 -2.81 -21.23 1.26
N GLU A 106 -2.27 -22.33 1.78
CA GLU A 106 -2.97 -23.19 2.75
C GLU A 106 -3.22 -22.45 4.07
N GLU A 107 -4.25 -22.85 4.82
CA GLU A 107 -4.63 -22.16 6.06
C GLU A 107 -3.49 -22.12 7.09
N GLU A 108 -2.69 -23.18 7.17
CA GLU A 108 -1.51 -23.27 8.04
C GLU A 108 -0.39 -22.28 7.63
N GLU A 109 -0.21 -22.08 6.33
CA GLU A 109 0.74 -21.10 5.79
C GLU A 109 0.26 -19.67 6.04
N LEU A 110 -1.04 -19.40 5.91
CA LEU A 110 -1.65 -18.11 6.25
C LEU A 110 -1.44 -17.74 7.72
N VAL A 111 -1.58 -18.70 8.64
CA VAL A 111 -1.31 -18.47 10.07
C VAL A 111 0.16 -18.09 10.28
N THR A 112 1.07 -18.83 9.64
CA THR A 112 2.51 -18.56 9.71
C THR A 112 2.87 -17.18 9.16
N TYR A 113 2.28 -16.79 8.02
CA TYR A 113 2.49 -15.47 7.42
C TYR A 113 1.92 -14.34 8.27
N SER A 114 0.71 -14.51 8.77
CA SER A 114 0.06 -13.52 9.66
C SER A 114 0.88 -13.29 10.91
N HIS A 115 1.42 -14.37 11.51
CA HIS A 115 2.29 -14.28 12.67
C HIS A 115 3.62 -13.59 12.37
N SER A 116 4.20 -13.86 11.20
CA SER A 116 5.47 -13.26 10.78
C SER A 116 5.33 -11.78 10.48
N LEU A 117 4.25 -11.39 9.79
CA LEU A 117 3.89 -9.99 9.56
C LEU A 117 3.60 -9.26 10.85
N TRP A 118 2.90 -9.90 11.79
CA TRP A 118 2.64 -9.31 13.09
C TRP A 118 3.95 -8.99 13.83
N ASN A 119 4.86 -9.95 13.93
CA ASN A 119 6.16 -9.73 14.58
C ASN A 119 7.01 -8.67 13.87
N MET A 120 6.82 -8.53 12.56
CA MET A 120 7.48 -7.50 11.76
C MET A 120 6.95 -6.11 12.08
N PHE A 121 5.63 -5.97 12.25
CA PHE A 121 4.99 -4.69 12.56
C PHE A 121 5.12 -4.30 14.04
N ASP A 122 5.03 -5.26 14.96
CA ASP A 122 5.20 -5.04 16.40
C ASP A 122 6.69 -5.02 16.80
N VAL A 123 7.48 -4.17 16.13
CA VAL A 123 8.94 -4.05 16.32
C VAL A 123 9.32 -3.79 17.78
N LEU A 124 8.50 -3.02 18.48
CA LEU A 124 8.70 -2.66 19.89
C LEU A 124 8.06 -3.66 20.87
N ASN A 125 7.41 -4.73 20.39
CA ASN A 125 6.72 -5.75 21.18
C ASN A 125 5.72 -5.15 22.20
N THR A 126 4.97 -4.14 21.78
CA THR A 126 3.98 -3.49 22.65
C THR A 126 2.63 -4.21 22.63
N GLY A 127 2.43 -5.15 21.70
CA GLY A 127 1.17 -5.87 21.52
C GLY A 127 0.12 -5.10 20.72
N VAL A 128 0.43 -3.87 20.31
CA VAL A 128 -0.33 -3.03 19.39
C VAL A 128 0.65 -2.34 18.44
N VAL A 129 0.22 -2.02 17.22
CA VAL A 129 1.09 -1.35 16.25
C VAL A 129 0.52 0.02 15.94
N GLY A 130 1.20 1.07 16.40
CA GLY A 130 0.91 2.44 16.02
C GLY A 130 1.42 2.77 14.63
N PHE A 131 1.10 3.96 14.13
CA PHE A 131 1.60 4.41 12.84
C PHE A 131 3.13 4.50 12.79
N GLU A 132 3.76 4.92 13.89
CA GLU A 132 5.20 5.00 14.01
C GLU A 132 5.85 3.61 13.92
N ASP A 133 5.30 2.61 14.60
CA ASP A 133 5.77 1.22 14.52
C ASP A 133 5.64 0.67 13.10
N PHE A 134 4.51 0.95 12.46
CA PHE A 134 4.26 0.59 11.07
C PHE A 134 5.29 1.22 10.12
N CYS A 135 5.59 2.50 10.28
CA CYS A 135 6.62 3.20 9.51
C CYS A 135 7.99 2.56 9.68
N ILE A 136 8.37 2.28 10.93
CA ILE A 136 9.64 1.65 11.26
C ILE A 136 9.74 0.27 10.61
N ALA A 137 8.69 -0.54 10.71
CA ALA A 137 8.62 -1.86 10.12
C ALA A 137 8.73 -1.81 8.59
N PHE A 138 7.99 -0.90 7.94
CA PHE A 138 8.02 -0.77 6.48
C PHE A 138 9.43 -0.48 5.94
N GLU A 139 10.21 0.31 6.67
CA GLU A 139 11.57 0.68 6.28
C GLU A 139 12.63 -0.34 6.70
N THR A 140 12.49 -0.94 7.87
CA THR A 140 13.48 -1.90 8.40
C THR A 140 13.50 -3.20 7.60
N TYR A 141 12.36 -3.56 7.02
CA TYR A 141 12.17 -4.84 6.33
C TYR A 141 12.03 -4.70 4.82
N GLY A 142 12.37 -3.54 4.25
CA GLY A 142 12.36 -3.33 2.79
C GLY A 142 10.96 -3.44 2.18
N ALA A 143 9.90 -3.23 2.97
CA ALA A 143 8.53 -3.16 2.48
C ALA A 143 8.20 -1.78 1.87
N SER A 144 9.13 -0.83 1.96
CA SER A 144 9.05 0.45 1.28
C SER A 144 9.10 0.30 -0.24
N CYS A 145 8.15 0.90 -0.94
CA CYS A 145 8.13 0.92 -2.41
C CYS A 145 9.32 1.67 -3.04
N ASP A 146 10.18 2.29 -2.24
CA ASP A 146 11.24 3.18 -2.68
C ASP A 146 12.60 2.47 -2.83
N GLU A 147 12.73 1.21 -2.40
CA GLU A 147 13.99 0.48 -2.55
C GLU A 147 14.27 0.12 -4.02
N PRO A 148 15.47 0.44 -4.55
CA PRO A 148 15.86 0.08 -5.89
C PRO A 148 16.05 -1.44 -5.98
N LEU A 149 15.07 -2.12 -6.57
CA LEU A 149 15.16 -3.53 -6.91
C LEU A 149 15.82 -3.70 -8.28
N ASP A 150 16.48 -4.85 -8.49
CA ASP A 150 16.81 -5.24 -9.86
C ASP A 150 15.53 -5.48 -10.67
N GLN A 151 15.64 -5.31 -11.99
CA GLN A 151 14.49 -5.37 -12.90
C GLN A 151 13.74 -6.71 -12.78
N GLN A 152 14.45 -7.81 -12.55
CA GLN A 152 13.85 -9.15 -12.49
C GLN A 152 13.06 -9.34 -11.18
N ALA A 153 13.58 -8.85 -10.06
CA ALA A 153 12.90 -8.85 -8.77
C ALA A 153 11.65 -7.97 -8.81
N GLN A 154 11.75 -6.76 -9.38
CA GLN A 154 10.62 -5.85 -9.55
C GLN A 154 9.53 -6.45 -10.45
N ASP A 155 9.92 -7.06 -11.57
CA ASP A 155 8.99 -7.74 -12.48
C ASP A 155 8.26 -8.91 -11.78
N GLY A 156 8.98 -9.66 -10.94
CA GLY A 156 8.40 -10.72 -10.13
C GLY A 156 7.40 -10.21 -9.10
N GLU A 157 7.68 -9.07 -8.44
CA GLU A 157 6.74 -8.43 -7.50
C GLU A 157 5.50 -7.87 -8.20
N LEU A 158 5.68 -7.17 -9.31
CA LEU A 158 4.57 -6.60 -10.08
C LEU A 158 3.68 -7.68 -10.68
N SER A 159 4.25 -8.81 -11.11
CA SER A 159 3.49 -9.97 -11.58
C SER A 159 2.61 -10.57 -10.47
N LEU A 160 3.15 -10.69 -9.26
CA LEU A 160 2.38 -11.15 -8.09
C LEU A 160 1.33 -10.14 -7.66
N LEU A 161 1.66 -8.84 -7.61
CA LEU A 161 0.71 -7.77 -7.36
C LEU A 161 -0.46 -7.83 -8.34
N PHE A 162 -0.15 -7.93 -9.64
CA PHE A 162 -1.17 -8.04 -10.67
C PHE A 162 -2.04 -9.28 -10.47
N LYS A 163 -1.45 -10.43 -10.17
CA LYS A 163 -2.18 -11.68 -9.91
C LYS A 163 -3.11 -11.56 -8.69
N VAL A 164 -2.68 -10.88 -7.63
CA VAL A 164 -3.52 -10.64 -6.44
C VAL A 164 -4.71 -9.75 -6.79
N LEU A 165 -4.47 -8.70 -7.57
CA LEU A 165 -5.51 -7.73 -7.95
C LEU A 165 -6.44 -8.23 -9.06
N ASP A 166 -5.97 -9.02 -10.03
CA ASP A 166 -6.76 -9.59 -11.15
C ASP A 166 -7.59 -10.78 -10.66
N THR A 167 -8.66 -10.49 -9.94
CA THR A 167 -9.48 -11.51 -9.26
C THR A 167 -10.18 -12.48 -10.20
N LYS A 168 -10.38 -12.07 -11.46
CA LYS A 168 -11.03 -12.86 -12.51
C LYS A 168 -10.04 -13.61 -13.39
N CYS A 169 -8.73 -13.39 -13.22
CA CYS A 169 -7.67 -13.95 -14.06
C CYS A 169 -7.87 -13.64 -15.56
N CYS A 170 -8.38 -12.45 -15.90
CA CYS A 170 -8.69 -12.08 -17.28
C CYS A 170 -7.56 -11.29 -17.96
N GLY A 171 -6.46 -11.02 -17.25
CA GLY A 171 -5.32 -10.26 -17.76
C GLY A 171 -5.53 -8.75 -17.73
N ALA A 172 -6.56 -8.26 -17.05
CA ALA A 172 -6.87 -6.84 -16.87
C ALA A 172 -7.58 -6.63 -15.53
N ILE A 173 -7.15 -5.63 -14.74
CA ILE A 173 -7.80 -5.32 -13.46
C ILE A 173 -8.87 -4.25 -13.70
N ASP A 174 -10.13 -4.61 -13.58
CA ASP A 174 -11.23 -3.66 -13.71
C ASP A 174 -11.75 -3.15 -12.35
N HIS A 175 -12.77 -2.30 -12.38
CA HIS A 175 -13.33 -1.70 -11.18
C HIS A 175 -13.97 -2.71 -10.22
N VAL A 176 -14.44 -3.86 -10.73
CA VAL A 176 -15.00 -4.93 -9.90
C VAL A 176 -13.87 -5.68 -9.19
N ASP A 177 -12.74 -5.89 -9.87
CA ASP A 177 -11.55 -6.50 -9.27
C ASP A 177 -11.00 -5.67 -8.09
N LEU A 178 -10.92 -4.35 -8.27
CA LEU A 178 -10.56 -3.43 -7.19
C LEU A 178 -11.61 -3.42 -6.08
N GLN A 179 -12.90 -3.42 -6.43
CA GLN A 179 -13.99 -3.42 -5.45
C GLN A 179 -13.97 -4.68 -4.59
N LEU A 180 -13.77 -5.85 -5.20
CA LEU A 180 -13.65 -7.12 -4.49
C LEU A 180 -12.41 -7.16 -3.61
N THR A 181 -11.27 -6.72 -4.12
CA THR A 181 -10.02 -6.68 -3.34
C THR A 181 -10.15 -5.75 -2.13
N LEU A 182 -10.69 -4.55 -2.32
CA LEU A 182 -10.94 -3.59 -1.24
C LEU A 182 -11.95 -4.13 -0.22
N ALA A 183 -13.04 -4.76 -0.68
CA ALA A 183 -14.03 -5.35 0.23
C ALA A 183 -13.45 -6.49 1.07
N ARG A 184 -12.54 -7.28 0.50
CA ARG A 184 -11.87 -8.39 1.22
C ARG A 184 -11.01 -7.87 2.37
N ILE A 185 -10.36 -6.72 2.22
CA ILE A 185 -9.58 -6.07 3.28
C ILE A 185 -10.44 -5.14 4.15
N GLY A 186 -11.76 -5.33 4.19
CA GLY A 186 -12.65 -4.59 5.09
C GLY A 186 -13.06 -3.19 4.61
N TYR A 187 -12.71 -2.81 3.38
CA TYR A 187 -13.05 -1.51 2.81
C TYR A 187 -14.14 -1.59 1.73
N GLU A 188 -15.32 -1.06 2.01
CA GLU A 188 -16.40 -0.97 1.02
C GLU A 188 -16.21 0.24 0.10
N ALA A 189 -15.59 0.02 -1.07
CA ALA A 189 -15.51 1.00 -2.13
C ALA A 189 -16.73 0.92 -3.05
N SER A 190 -17.21 2.07 -3.53
CA SER A 190 -18.23 2.08 -4.58
C SER A 190 -17.59 1.80 -5.95
N GLY A 191 -18.37 1.22 -6.89
CA GLY A 191 -17.87 1.01 -8.25
C GLY A 191 -17.46 2.30 -8.97
N GLU A 192 -18.02 3.45 -8.58
CA GLU A 192 -17.60 4.77 -9.08
C GLU A 192 -16.24 5.18 -8.50
N GLU A 193 -15.99 4.94 -7.22
CA GLU A 193 -14.68 5.16 -6.60
C GLU A 193 -13.61 4.30 -7.29
N CYS A 194 -13.88 3.02 -7.53
CA CYS A 194 -12.95 2.13 -8.23
C CYS A 194 -12.69 2.55 -9.68
N ARG A 195 -13.73 3.00 -10.42
CA ARG A 195 -13.52 3.56 -11.77
C ARG A 195 -12.68 4.84 -11.75
N ASN A 196 -12.86 5.68 -10.72
CA ASN A 196 -12.03 6.86 -10.54
C ASN A 196 -10.56 6.50 -10.25
N MET A 197 -10.30 5.46 -9.44
CA MET A 197 -8.94 4.92 -9.22
C MET A 197 -8.27 4.58 -10.55
N ILE A 198 -8.96 3.82 -11.40
CA ILE A 198 -8.47 3.37 -12.70
C ILE A 198 -8.24 4.56 -13.64
N SER A 199 -9.20 5.49 -13.68
CA SER A 199 -9.10 6.70 -14.49
C SER A 199 -7.86 7.52 -14.14
N ILE A 200 -7.57 7.67 -12.85
CA ILE A 200 -6.41 8.43 -12.40
C ILE A 200 -5.10 7.74 -12.80
N MET A 201 -4.98 6.44 -12.60
CA MET A 201 -3.79 5.70 -13.07
C MET A 201 -3.63 5.79 -14.58
N SER A 202 -4.72 5.75 -15.36
CA SER A 202 -4.63 5.91 -16.81
C SER A 202 -4.08 7.25 -17.24
N LYS A 203 -4.47 8.33 -16.55
CA LYS A 203 -3.95 9.68 -16.79
C LYS A 203 -2.46 9.78 -16.45
N VAL A 204 -2.05 9.18 -15.34
CA VAL A 204 -0.64 9.12 -14.91
C VAL A 204 0.21 8.42 -15.95
N SER A 205 -0.26 7.27 -16.44
CA SER A 205 0.42 6.46 -17.46
C SER A 205 0.35 7.05 -18.88
N ASN A 206 -0.20 8.27 -19.03
CA ASN A 206 -0.44 8.92 -20.32
C ASN A 206 -1.25 8.04 -21.30
N ARG A 207 -1.99 7.05 -20.78
CA ARG A 207 -2.87 6.16 -21.54
C ARG A 207 -4.25 6.79 -21.56
N ARG A 208 -4.65 7.27 -22.73
CA ARG A 208 -5.96 7.89 -22.90
C ARG A 208 -7.06 6.85 -22.66
N HIS A 209 -7.87 7.06 -21.62
CA HIS A 209 -9.14 6.38 -21.37
C HIS A 209 -9.05 4.85 -21.28
N SER A 210 -8.28 4.35 -20.32
CA SER A 210 -8.34 2.93 -19.95
C SER A 210 -9.41 2.71 -18.87
N ASP A 211 -10.26 1.70 -19.08
CA ASP A 211 -11.24 1.22 -18.08
C ASP A 211 -10.69 0.07 -17.22
N HIS A 212 -9.41 -0.27 -17.41
CA HIS A 212 -8.70 -1.32 -16.68
C HIS A 212 -7.24 -0.93 -16.38
N LEU A 213 -6.64 -1.55 -15.37
CA LEU A 213 -5.21 -1.46 -15.08
C LEU A 213 -4.46 -2.62 -15.75
N THR A 214 -3.25 -2.32 -16.22
CA THR A 214 -2.29 -3.29 -16.73
C THR A 214 -1.04 -3.30 -15.86
N VAL A 215 -0.21 -4.35 -15.99
CA VAL A 215 1.10 -4.45 -15.32
C VAL A 215 1.98 -3.23 -15.62
N GLU A 216 1.95 -2.74 -16.87
CA GLU A 216 2.72 -1.56 -17.28
C GLU A 216 2.25 -0.29 -16.55
N MET A 217 0.94 -0.13 -16.35
CA MET A 217 0.40 1.02 -15.60
C MET A 217 0.78 0.95 -14.12
N LEU A 218 0.77 -0.25 -13.52
CA LEU A 218 1.24 -0.45 -12.15
C LEU A 218 2.73 -0.11 -12.01
N ARG A 219 3.56 -0.53 -12.98
CA ARG A 219 5.00 -0.21 -13.02
C ARG A 219 5.24 1.29 -13.11
N GLU A 220 4.65 1.95 -14.09
CA GLU A 220 4.82 3.39 -14.30
C GLU A 220 4.36 4.18 -13.07
N PHE A 221 3.34 3.69 -12.37
CA PHE A 221 2.83 4.29 -11.14
C PHE A 221 3.78 4.09 -9.96
N THR A 222 4.36 2.89 -9.79
CA THR A 222 5.37 2.65 -8.74
C THR A 222 6.63 3.46 -8.99
N ASP A 223 7.06 3.60 -10.24
CA ASP A 223 8.32 4.28 -10.60
C ASP A 223 8.22 5.82 -10.53
N ASN A 224 7.05 6.40 -10.84
CA ASN A 224 6.88 7.85 -10.94
C ASN A 224 6.12 8.48 -9.78
N TYR A 225 5.85 7.73 -8.71
CA TYR A 225 4.99 8.15 -7.61
C TYR A 225 5.35 9.53 -7.04
N GLU A 226 6.64 9.76 -6.76
CA GLU A 226 7.08 11.02 -6.15
C GLU A 226 6.82 12.22 -7.06
N ILE A 227 6.89 12.05 -8.38
CA ILE A 227 6.60 13.08 -9.38
C ILE A 227 5.08 13.35 -9.42
N ILE A 228 4.26 12.32 -9.29
CA ILE A 228 2.78 12.40 -9.36
C ILE A 228 2.21 13.11 -8.11
N VAL A 229 2.74 12.82 -6.93
CA VAL A 229 2.31 13.51 -5.69
C VAL A 229 2.83 14.93 -5.63
N ASN A 230 4.08 15.17 -6.03
CA ASN A 230 4.67 16.52 -5.98
C ASN A 230 4.09 17.48 -7.03
N SER A 231 3.63 16.98 -8.18
CA SER A 231 2.90 17.80 -9.17
C SER A 231 1.50 18.17 -8.68
N SER A 232 0.86 17.29 -7.92
CA SER A 232 -0.45 17.54 -7.30
C SER A 232 -0.38 18.52 -6.12
N THR A 233 0.70 18.53 -5.35
CA THR A 233 0.93 19.48 -4.23
C THR A 233 1.43 20.86 -4.69
N ARG A 234 2.25 20.96 -5.74
CA ARG A 234 2.67 22.27 -6.31
C ARG A 234 1.50 23.10 -6.83
N HIS A 235 0.51 22.46 -7.46
CA HIS A 235 -0.72 23.13 -7.89
C HIS A 235 -1.61 23.64 -6.73
N GLN A 236 -1.37 23.17 -5.51
CA GLN A 236 -2.05 23.62 -4.29
C GLN A 236 -1.30 24.82 -3.67
N GLN A 237 0.03 24.74 -3.56
CA GLN A 237 0.88 25.78 -2.96
C GLN A 237 0.88 27.11 -3.75
N ASP A 238 0.90 27.03 -5.09
CA ASP A 238 0.83 28.20 -5.95
C ASP A 238 -0.56 28.88 -5.91
N ARG A 239 -1.62 28.16 -5.51
CA ARG A 239 -2.99 28.71 -5.45
C ARG A 239 -3.36 29.25 -4.09
N ASP A 240 -2.91 28.64 -3.01
CA ASP A 240 -3.11 29.19 -1.66
C ASP A 240 -2.31 30.49 -1.48
N SER A 241 -1.21 30.65 -2.21
CA SER A 241 -0.44 31.90 -2.31
C SER A 241 -1.12 32.98 -3.18
N LEU A 242 -2.13 32.63 -3.98
CA LEU A 242 -2.93 33.56 -4.80
C LEU A 242 -4.28 33.92 -4.15
N LEU A 243 -4.63 33.25 -3.05
CA LEU A 243 -5.85 33.46 -2.26
C LEU A 243 -5.57 34.05 -0.87
N SER A 244 -4.30 34.34 -0.56
CA SER A 244 -3.84 35.15 0.58
C SER A 244 -3.46 36.55 0.14
#